data_AF-A0A6I9Q6Y3-F1
#
_entry.id   AF-A0A6I9Q6Y3-F1
#
_cell.length_a   1.000
_cell.length_b   1.000
_cell.length_c   1.000
_cell.angle_alpha   90.00
_cell.angle_beta   90.00
_cell.angle_gamma   90.00
#
_symmetry.space_group_name_H-M   'P 1'
#
loop_
_entity.id
_entity.type
_entity.pdbx_description
1 polymer ?
#
loop_
_entity_poly.entity_id
_entity_poly.type
_entity_poly.pdbx_seq_one_letter_code
_entity_poly.pdbx_strand_id
1 'polypeptide(L)'
;MSLTPITFFTLQQDKWHPLLTTVANAQKYRWLKHSVQGIFSQSSLMATIVEFALKEEPLDVEKMRKCLLKQLERAEVRLEGIDTMLKLASRDFLLPSVQYAMFCGWQRVIPEGTNIGEPLSDCLKDVDLIPPFNRMLLEVTFGKLYSWAIHNVRNVLLEAGGRFKELGVQPVPLQTITNENPAGPSLGTIPQARFLLAMIHMLSLKHGSNSLSLLLNSGLLALTQSILRLIGPSTDSSEEDLSVCAHGGSATVLEESRKETAPTPLPASGPELAAMMKIGTRVMRGVDWKWGDQDGPAPGLGRVIGELGEDGWIRVQWDTSSTNSYRMGKEGKYDLKLAEPPPAAQPPTEDSDTEDDTEVELIEKSSHPTAMMLNSTVNLLKTLSLTAGIHAEVLQNDATRTLCGLLRMLVESGANDKSGCHSHRLVSREQHRSWSTLGFIRSIALMPQMCSTLSTSAWIGLLIRIVEGHQSFNGVTLQRQVGTLPR
;
A
#
# COMPACT_ATOMS: atom_id res chain seq x y z
N MET A 1 30.92 31.73 -53.88
CA MET A 1 31.78 30.54 -54.08
C MET A 1 33.00 30.65 -53.16
N SER A 2 33.01 29.88 -52.08
CA SER A 2 34.20 29.28 -51.44
C SER A 2 33.75 28.63 -50.13
N LEU A 3 33.39 27.35 -50.23
CA LEU A 3 33.25 26.45 -49.10
C LEU A 3 34.65 25.94 -48.76
N THR A 4 35.08 26.11 -47.52
CA THR A 4 36.26 25.45 -46.96
C THR A 4 35.86 24.08 -46.36
N PRO A 5 36.74 23.07 -46.39
CA PRO A 5 36.37 21.68 -46.12
C PRO A 5 36.43 21.31 -44.63
N ILE A 6 35.55 20.39 -44.26
CA ILE A 6 35.41 19.76 -42.95
C ILE A 6 36.60 18.81 -42.71
N THR A 7 37.34 19.05 -41.63
CA THR A 7 38.37 18.16 -41.12
C THR A 7 37.75 16.96 -40.40
N PHE A 8 38.03 15.75 -40.91
CA PHE A 8 37.78 14.48 -40.22
C PHE A 8 38.68 14.37 -38.98
N PHE A 9 38.08 14.29 -37.79
CA PHE A 9 38.78 13.83 -36.59
C PHE A 9 38.90 12.30 -36.65
N THR A 10 40.13 11.83 -36.54
CA THR A 10 40.55 10.43 -36.52
C THR A 10 40.09 9.73 -35.23
N LEU A 11 39.68 8.47 -35.38
CA LEU A 11 39.31 7.55 -34.30
C LEU A 11 40.40 7.46 -33.22
N GLN A 12 40.10 7.92 -32.01
CA GLN A 12 40.91 7.66 -30.82
C GLN A 12 40.84 6.17 -30.47
N GLN A 13 42.01 5.54 -30.32
CA GLN A 13 42.19 4.16 -29.88
C GLN A 13 41.33 3.80 -28.66
N ASP A 14 40.65 2.66 -28.76
CA ASP A 14 39.82 2.05 -27.71
C ASP A 14 40.61 1.85 -26.40
N LYS A 15 40.38 2.75 -25.44
CA LYS A 15 40.92 2.66 -24.06
C LYS A 15 40.42 1.43 -23.28
N TRP A 16 39.45 0.69 -23.82
CA TRP A 16 38.82 -0.47 -23.19
C TRP A 16 39.38 -1.81 -23.64
N HIS A 17 40.27 -1.83 -24.65
CA HIS A 17 40.87 -3.05 -25.16
C HIS A 17 41.60 -3.90 -24.11
N PRO A 18 42.33 -3.31 -23.13
CA PRO A 18 42.97 -4.06 -22.05
C PRO A 18 41.96 -4.69 -21.07
N LEU A 19 40.85 -4.00 -20.80
CA LEU A 19 39.80 -4.50 -19.90
C LEU A 19 39.01 -5.64 -20.54
N LEU A 20 38.69 -5.54 -21.83
CA LEU A 20 38.04 -6.60 -22.60
C LEU A 20 38.91 -7.85 -22.71
N THR A 21 40.23 -7.71 -22.88
CA THR A 21 41.16 -8.86 -22.86
C THR A 21 41.34 -9.47 -21.48
N THR A 22 41.13 -8.71 -20.42
CA THR A 22 41.18 -9.22 -19.04
C THR A 22 39.92 -10.03 -18.71
N VAL A 23 38.74 -9.55 -19.13
CA VAL A 23 37.46 -10.27 -18.95
C VAL A 23 37.36 -11.51 -19.84
N ALA A 24 37.84 -11.46 -21.08
CA ALA A 24 37.85 -12.62 -21.99
C ALA A 24 38.81 -13.75 -21.52
N ASN A 25 39.80 -13.42 -20.70
CA ASN A 25 40.74 -14.39 -20.11
C ASN A 25 40.24 -15.02 -18.79
N ALA A 26 38.97 -14.83 -18.39
CA ALA A 26 38.40 -15.39 -17.16
C ALA A 26 38.59 -16.91 -17.03
N GLN A 27 38.69 -17.64 -18.15
CA GLN A 27 38.98 -19.09 -18.15
C GLN A 27 40.37 -19.45 -17.59
N LYS A 28 41.33 -18.52 -17.56
CA LYS A 28 42.72 -18.74 -17.12
C LYS A 28 42.92 -18.68 -15.61
N TYR A 29 41.91 -18.23 -14.85
CA TYR A 29 42.00 -17.91 -13.42
C TYR A 29 41.22 -18.86 -12.51
N ARG A 30 41.03 -20.14 -12.90
CA ARG A 30 40.39 -21.15 -12.04
C ARG A 30 41.04 -21.31 -10.66
N TRP A 31 42.32 -20.98 -10.51
CA TRP A 31 43.07 -21.07 -9.24
C TRP A 31 42.62 -20.03 -8.19
N LEU A 32 42.05 -18.89 -8.60
CA LEU A 32 41.53 -17.86 -7.68
C LEU A 32 40.35 -18.36 -6.84
N LYS A 33 39.63 -19.39 -7.31
CA LYS A 33 38.53 -20.03 -6.57
C LYS A 33 38.99 -20.71 -5.28
N HIS A 34 40.26 -21.11 -5.20
CA HIS A 34 40.83 -21.82 -4.04
C HIS A 34 41.50 -20.90 -3.00
N SER A 35 41.75 -19.62 -3.31
CA SER A 35 42.56 -18.73 -2.44
C SER A 35 41.77 -17.67 -1.66
N VAL A 36 40.44 -17.59 -1.80
CA VAL A 36 39.61 -16.53 -1.18
C VAL A 36 38.79 -17.05 0.02
N GLN A 37 39.43 -17.82 0.90
CA GLN A 37 38.90 -18.07 2.26
C GLN A 37 39.59 -17.10 3.23
N GLY A 38 39.18 -15.83 3.19
CA GLY A 38 39.76 -14.77 4.04
C GLY A 38 38.81 -13.59 4.22
N ILE A 39 38.42 -13.36 5.46
CA ILE A 39 37.43 -12.42 5.98
C ILE A 39 37.77 -10.96 5.63
N PHE A 40 36.90 -10.24 4.89
CA PHE A 40 36.69 -8.79 4.94
C PHE A 40 35.36 -8.40 4.28
N SER A 41 34.68 -7.35 4.75
CA SER A 41 33.38 -6.86 4.25
C SER A 41 33.36 -6.33 2.81
N GLN A 42 34.51 -6.28 2.13
CA GLN A 42 34.60 -6.16 0.66
C GLN A 42 34.25 -7.47 -0.08
N SER A 43 34.04 -8.56 0.66
CA SER A 43 33.76 -9.90 0.15
C SER A 43 32.45 -10.00 -0.63
N SER A 44 31.40 -9.23 -0.33
CA SER A 44 30.11 -9.41 -1.03
C SER A 44 30.18 -8.89 -2.46
N LEU A 45 30.60 -7.64 -2.66
CA LEU A 45 30.77 -7.06 -3.99
C LEU A 45 31.80 -7.84 -4.81
N MET A 46 32.94 -8.20 -4.21
CA MET A 46 33.91 -9.04 -4.90
C MET A 46 33.38 -10.44 -5.19
N ALA A 47 32.60 -11.05 -4.30
CA ALA A 47 31.93 -12.32 -4.59
C ALA A 47 30.92 -12.17 -5.73
N THR A 48 30.13 -11.10 -5.78
CA THR A 48 29.19 -10.84 -6.88
C THR A 48 29.90 -10.59 -8.19
N ILE A 49 31.03 -9.86 -8.18
CA ILE A 49 31.87 -9.63 -9.37
C ILE A 49 32.49 -10.96 -9.84
N VAL A 50 33.00 -11.77 -8.91
CA VAL A 50 33.57 -13.08 -9.20
C VAL A 50 32.49 -14.04 -9.72
N GLU A 51 31.32 -14.07 -9.12
CA GLU A 51 30.16 -14.85 -9.57
C GLU A 51 29.70 -14.43 -10.97
N PHE A 52 29.61 -13.12 -11.21
CA PHE A 52 29.30 -12.57 -12.52
C PHE A 52 30.36 -12.94 -13.57
N ALA A 53 31.64 -12.85 -13.22
CA ALA A 53 32.76 -13.18 -14.11
C ALA A 53 32.91 -14.70 -14.35
N LEU A 54 32.45 -15.52 -13.41
CA LEU A 54 32.49 -16.98 -13.48
C LEU A 54 31.19 -17.60 -14.04
N LYS A 55 30.18 -16.80 -14.39
CA LYS A 55 28.97 -17.32 -15.06
C LYS A 55 29.37 -17.93 -16.41
N GLU A 56 29.04 -19.21 -16.58
CA GLU A 56 29.33 -19.98 -17.80
C GLU A 56 28.41 -19.62 -18.98
N GLU A 57 27.28 -18.94 -18.70
CA GLU A 57 26.39 -18.45 -19.75
C GLU A 57 27.04 -17.31 -20.55
N PRO A 58 26.93 -17.30 -21.89
CA PRO A 58 27.44 -16.21 -22.71
C PRO A 58 26.70 -14.91 -22.37
N LEU A 59 27.36 -14.02 -21.63
CA LEU A 59 26.89 -12.68 -21.35
C LEU A 59 26.89 -11.86 -22.64
N ASP A 60 25.70 -11.55 -23.15
CA ASP A 60 25.54 -10.63 -24.26
C ASP A 60 25.76 -9.18 -23.77
N VAL A 61 27.03 -8.77 -23.79
CA VAL A 61 27.47 -7.42 -23.40
C VAL A 61 26.76 -6.35 -24.24
N GLU A 62 26.42 -6.64 -25.49
CA GLU A 62 25.72 -5.70 -26.36
C GLU A 62 24.26 -5.55 -25.95
N LYS A 63 23.60 -6.64 -25.56
CA LYS A 63 22.27 -6.58 -24.94
C LYS A 63 22.31 -5.81 -23.62
N MET A 64 23.31 -6.01 -22.76
CA MET A 64 23.47 -5.23 -21.52
C MET A 64 23.66 -3.74 -21.81
N ARG A 65 24.51 -3.39 -22.79
CA ARG A 65 24.71 -2.00 -23.25
C ARG A 65 23.40 -1.38 -23.72
N LYS A 66 22.63 -2.09 -24.54
CA LYS A 66 21.30 -1.64 -25.00
C LYS A 66 20.32 -1.48 -23.84
N CYS A 67 20.29 -2.42 -22.90
CA CYS A 67 19.45 -2.31 -21.70
C CYS A 67 19.81 -1.06 -20.87
N LEU A 68 21.11 -0.81 -20.63
CA LEU A 68 21.55 0.38 -19.92
C LEU A 68 21.17 1.67 -20.66
N LEU A 69 21.35 1.71 -21.99
CA LEU A 69 20.93 2.85 -22.80
C LEU A 69 19.41 3.11 -22.67
N LYS A 70 18.59 2.05 -22.69
CA LYS A 70 17.15 2.18 -22.47
C LYS A 70 16.77 2.65 -21.05
N GLN A 71 17.53 2.26 -20.03
CA GLN A 71 17.32 2.80 -18.68
C GLN A 71 17.71 4.29 -18.59
N LEU A 72 18.77 4.71 -19.29
CA LEU A 72 19.16 6.12 -19.38
C LEU A 72 18.11 6.97 -20.13
N GLU A 73 17.65 6.52 -21.29
CA GLU A 73 16.56 7.18 -22.03
C GLU A 73 15.29 7.31 -21.15
N ARG A 74 14.94 6.25 -20.42
CA ARG A 74 13.81 6.28 -19.45
C ARG A 74 14.03 7.31 -18.36
N ALA A 75 15.26 7.45 -17.85
CA ALA A 75 15.60 8.42 -16.83
C ALA A 75 15.52 9.86 -17.35
N GLU A 76 15.94 10.11 -18.58
CA GLU A 76 15.84 11.42 -19.23
C GLU A 76 14.38 11.85 -19.40
N VAL A 77 13.51 10.96 -19.89
CA VAL A 77 12.07 11.24 -20.01
C VAL A 77 11.44 11.53 -18.64
N ARG A 78 11.84 10.78 -17.61
CA ARG A 78 11.38 11.04 -16.23
C ARG A 78 11.82 12.41 -15.72
N LEU A 79 13.06 12.79 -16.02
CA LEU A 79 13.63 14.08 -15.62
C LEU A 79 12.92 15.24 -16.31
N GLU A 80 12.70 15.13 -17.63
CA GLU A 80 11.93 16.11 -18.40
C GLU A 80 10.48 16.24 -17.88
N GLY A 81 9.86 15.11 -17.56
CA GLY A 81 8.52 15.06 -17.00
C GLY A 81 8.40 15.78 -15.66
N ILE A 82 9.32 15.52 -14.71
CA ILE A 82 9.31 16.18 -13.40
C ILE A 82 9.67 17.67 -13.51
N ASP A 83 10.60 18.06 -14.38
CA ASP A 83 10.92 19.47 -14.61
C ASP A 83 9.74 20.24 -15.21
N THR A 84 9.02 19.61 -16.13
CA THR A 84 7.79 20.18 -16.70
C THR A 84 6.72 20.32 -15.63
N MET A 85 6.53 19.28 -14.80
CA MET A 85 5.58 19.30 -13.69
C MET A 85 5.89 20.43 -12.70
N LEU A 86 7.16 20.62 -12.33
CA LEU A 86 7.61 21.71 -11.45
C LEU A 86 7.32 23.09 -12.05
N LYS A 87 7.63 23.28 -13.33
CA LYS A 87 7.34 24.54 -14.05
C LYS A 87 5.86 24.87 -14.12
N LEU A 88 4.99 23.85 -14.19
CA LEU A 88 3.55 24.03 -14.21
C LEU A 88 2.99 24.25 -12.80
N ALA A 89 3.46 23.49 -11.81
CA ALA A 89 3.06 23.62 -10.42
C ALA A 89 3.43 24.99 -9.81
N SER A 90 4.47 25.65 -10.32
CA SER A 90 4.89 26.99 -9.92
C SER A 90 4.16 28.15 -10.63
N ARG A 91 3.14 27.89 -11.45
CA ARG A 91 2.39 28.94 -12.16
C ARG A 91 1.20 29.40 -11.33
N ASP A 92 1.16 30.69 -11.02
CA ASP A 92 0.10 31.30 -10.22
C ASP A 92 -1.18 31.62 -11.01
N PHE A 93 -1.14 31.54 -12.34
CA PHE A 93 -2.25 31.92 -13.22
C PHE A 93 -3.07 30.75 -13.76
N LEU A 94 -2.75 29.51 -13.37
CA LEU A 94 -3.54 28.35 -13.78
C LEU A 94 -4.88 28.35 -13.05
N LEU A 95 -5.96 28.07 -13.79
CA LEU A 95 -7.26 27.82 -13.17
C LEU A 95 -7.15 26.61 -12.22
N PRO A 96 -7.78 26.65 -11.03
CA PRO A 96 -7.72 25.53 -10.09
C PRO A 96 -8.15 24.19 -10.72
N SER A 97 -9.17 24.18 -11.58
CA SER A 97 -9.59 22.96 -12.29
C SER A 97 -8.49 22.36 -13.16
N VAL A 98 -7.71 23.20 -13.86
CA VAL A 98 -6.58 22.77 -14.69
C VAL A 98 -5.44 22.25 -13.83
N GLN A 99 -5.13 22.96 -12.74
CA GLN A 99 -4.09 22.56 -11.79
C GLN A 99 -4.44 21.23 -11.11
N TYR A 100 -5.69 21.03 -10.74
CA TYR A 100 -6.19 19.78 -10.17
C TYR A 100 -6.11 18.62 -11.18
N ALA A 101 -6.59 18.83 -12.41
CA ALA A 101 -6.50 17.83 -13.48
C ALA A 101 -5.05 17.43 -13.77
N MET A 102 -4.12 18.39 -13.72
CA MET A 102 -2.68 18.13 -13.84
C MET A 102 -2.16 17.24 -12.70
N PHE A 103 -2.52 17.51 -11.44
CA PHE A 103 -2.12 16.65 -10.32
C PHE A 103 -2.73 15.26 -10.41
N CYS A 104 -4.01 15.17 -10.77
CA CYS A 104 -4.69 13.91 -11.05
C CYS A 104 -3.98 13.11 -12.13
N GLY A 105 -3.59 13.75 -13.25
CA GLY A 105 -2.82 13.11 -14.32
C GLY A 105 -1.44 12.65 -13.86
N TRP A 106 -0.72 13.47 -13.10
CA TRP A 106 0.58 13.12 -12.53
C TRP A 106 0.51 11.90 -11.60
N GLN A 107 -0.54 11.85 -10.78
CA GLN A 107 -0.81 10.77 -9.83
C GLN A 107 -1.56 9.59 -10.48
N ARG A 108 -1.92 9.71 -11.77
CA ARG A 108 -2.72 8.76 -12.55
C ARG A 108 -4.09 8.45 -11.94
N VAL A 109 -4.63 9.41 -11.20
CA VAL A 109 -6.01 9.42 -10.68
C VAL A 109 -6.87 10.11 -11.74
N ILE A 110 -6.98 9.51 -12.92
CA ILE A 110 -7.81 10.04 -14.01
C ILE A 110 -9.23 9.49 -13.81
N PRO A 111 -10.27 10.34 -13.82
CA PRO A 111 -11.66 9.90 -13.69
C PRO A 111 -12.01 8.82 -14.71
N GLU A 112 -12.86 7.87 -14.29
CA GLU A 112 -13.28 6.69 -15.03
C GLU A 112 -13.58 6.99 -16.52
N GLY A 113 -13.00 6.18 -17.42
CA GLY A 113 -13.32 6.23 -18.85
C GLY A 113 -12.13 6.04 -19.79
N THR A 114 -10.90 6.30 -19.33
CA THR A 114 -9.68 6.02 -20.12
C THR A 114 -8.96 4.82 -19.53
N ASN A 115 -9.12 3.65 -20.13
CA ASN A 115 -8.39 2.46 -19.72
C ASN A 115 -6.94 2.59 -20.20
N ILE A 116 -6.05 3.12 -19.33
CA ILE A 116 -4.64 3.37 -19.66
C ILE A 116 -3.78 2.09 -19.52
N GLY A 117 -4.41 0.91 -19.43
CA GLY A 117 -3.74 -0.37 -19.25
C GLY A 117 -3.35 -0.64 -17.78
N GLU A 118 -2.34 -1.50 -17.58
CA GLU A 118 -1.82 -1.82 -16.25
C GLU A 118 -1.48 -0.55 -15.45
N PRO A 119 -1.65 -0.54 -14.11
CA PRO A 119 -1.22 0.57 -13.28
C PRO A 119 0.27 0.81 -13.51
N LEU A 120 0.59 1.86 -14.26
CA LEU A 120 1.95 2.22 -14.57
C LEU A 120 2.72 2.33 -13.25
N SER A 121 3.89 1.69 -13.20
CA SER A 121 4.75 1.67 -12.01
C SER A 121 5.11 3.07 -11.51
N ASP A 122 5.43 3.17 -10.21
CA ASP A 122 6.07 4.34 -9.60
C ASP A 122 7.13 4.97 -10.54
N CYS A 123 7.10 6.29 -10.69
CA CYS A 123 8.02 7.03 -11.53
C CYS A 123 9.47 6.82 -11.12
N LEU A 124 9.74 6.47 -9.86
CA LEU A 124 11.09 6.14 -9.38
C LEU A 124 11.36 4.62 -9.29
N LYS A 125 10.47 3.78 -9.80
CA LYS A 125 10.71 2.33 -9.87
C LYS A 125 11.95 2.02 -10.71
N ASP A 126 12.79 1.13 -10.20
CA ASP A 126 14.03 0.63 -10.82
C ASP A 126 15.07 1.72 -11.17
N VAL A 127 15.05 2.85 -10.46
CA VAL A 127 16.03 3.93 -10.65
C VAL A 127 17.44 3.51 -10.20
N ASP A 128 17.60 2.42 -9.45
CA ASP A 128 18.93 1.89 -9.15
C ASP A 128 19.62 1.23 -10.36
N LEU A 129 18.92 1.07 -11.49
CA LEU A 129 19.47 0.52 -12.75
C LEU A 129 20.22 1.55 -13.62
N ILE A 130 20.27 2.82 -13.22
CA ILE A 130 20.99 3.88 -13.92
C ILE A 130 22.23 4.34 -13.13
N PRO A 131 23.19 5.06 -13.76
CA PRO A 131 24.36 5.56 -13.08
C PRO A 131 24.00 6.43 -11.85
N PRO A 132 24.81 6.38 -10.78
CA PRO A 132 24.53 7.09 -9.52
C PRO A 132 24.27 8.59 -9.69
N PHE A 133 24.97 9.25 -10.62
CA PHE A 133 24.76 10.67 -10.91
C PHE A 133 23.35 10.96 -11.44
N ASN A 134 22.88 10.21 -12.44
CA ASN A 134 21.54 10.38 -13.01
C ASN A 134 20.44 10.04 -12.00
N ARG A 135 20.66 9.01 -11.19
CA ARG A 135 19.77 8.67 -10.06
C ARG A 135 19.65 9.80 -9.06
N MET A 136 20.78 10.36 -8.62
CA MET A 136 20.80 11.48 -7.67
C MET A 136 20.10 12.71 -8.25
N LEU A 137 20.33 13.01 -9.53
CA LEU A 137 19.66 14.13 -10.21
C LEU A 137 18.14 13.96 -10.22
N LEU A 138 17.64 12.75 -10.53
CA LEU A 138 16.21 12.44 -10.47
C LEU A 138 15.67 12.58 -9.04
N GLU A 139 16.31 11.94 -8.06
CA GLU A 139 15.86 11.98 -6.65
C GLU A 139 15.79 13.42 -6.13
N VAL A 140 16.80 14.25 -6.43
CA VAL A 140 16.82 15.67 -6.03
C VAL A 140 15.70 16.45 -6.70
N THR A 141 15.44 16.24 -7.98
CA THR A 141 14.37 16.97 -8.70
C THR A 141 12.99 16.56 -8.22
N PHE A 142 12.73 15.27 -7.95
CA PHE A 142 11.51 14.82 -7.27
C PHE A 142 11.39 15.41 -5.86
N GLY A 143 12.51 15.51 -5.13
CA GLY A 143 12.57 16.19 -3.83
C GLY A 143 12.06 17.64 -3.86
N LYS A 144 12.29 18.37 -4.96
CA LYS A 144 11.75 19.74 -5.15
C LYS A 144 10.22 19.73 -5.21
N LEU A 145 9.62 18.74 -5.87
CA LEU A 145 8.16 18.62 -5.96
C LEU A 145 7.56 18.28 -4.60
N TYR A 146 8.17 17.38 -3.84
CA TYR A 146 7.73 17.07 -2.47
C TYR A 146 7.84 18.29 -1.56
N SER A 147 8.93 19.06 -1.67
CA SER A 147 9.12 20.30 -0.92
C SER A 147 8.05 21.34 -1.26
N TRP A 148 7.73 21.48 -2.56
CA TRP A 148 6.64 22.33 -3.03
C TRP A 148 5.29 21.89 -2.45
N ALA A 149 5.00 20.58 -2.43
CA ALA A 149 3.74 20.06 -1.88
C ALA A 149 3.64 20.33 -0.37
N ILE A 150 4.72 20.09 0.39
CA ILE A 150 4.78 20.38 1.83
C ILE A 150 4.55 21.87 2.11
N HIS A 151 5.15 22.76 1.31
CA HIS A 151 4.96 24.20 1.44
C HIS A 151 3.50 24.61 1.18
N ASN A 152 2.87 24.06 0.14
CA ASN A 152 1.47 24.36 -0.19
C ASN A 152 0.50 23.78 0.86
N VAL A 153 0.73 22.58 1.36
CA VAL A 153 -0.04 22.01 2.49
C VAL A 153 0.04 22.96 3.69
N ARG A 154 1.23 23.47 4.03
CA ARG A 154 1.39 24.44 5.13
C ARG A 154 0.55 25.70 4.89
N ASN A 155 0.60 26.28 3.70
CA ASN A 155 -0.14 27.51 3.38
C ASN A 155 -1.65 27.31 3.50
N VAL A 156 -2.18 26.22 2.93
CA VAL A 156 -3.61 25.88 3.01
C VAL A 156 -4.05 25.68 4.47
N LEU A 157 -3.25 25.02 5.30
CA LEU A 157 -3.60 24.79 6.70
C LEU A 157 -3.56 26.07 7.55
N LEU A 158 -2.65 26.99 7.24
CA LEU A 158 -2.61 28.31 7.91
C LEU A 158 -3.83 29.15 7.55
N GLU A 159 -4.24 29.15 6.27
CA GLU A 159 -5.44 29.85 5.81
C GLU A 159 -6.71 29.24 6.43
N ALA A 160 -6.85 27.90 6.38
CA ALA A 160 -7.98 27.19 6.96
C ALA A 160 -8.08 27.42 8.48
N GLY A 161 -6.96 27.33 9.19
CA GLY A 161 -6.89 27.61 10.62
C GLY A 161 -7.24 29.06 10.98
N GLY A 162 -6.89 30.03 10.13
CA GLY A 162 -7.30 31.43 10.28
C GLY A 162 -8.81 31.60 10.13
N ARG A 163 -9.38 31.07 9.04
CA ARG A 163 -10.82 31.14 8.76
C ARG A 163 -11.67 30.47 9.84
N PHE A 164 -11.25 29.31 10.35
CA PHE A 164 -11.99 28.65 11.43
C PHE A 164 -11.98 29.44 12.74
N LYS A 165 -10.87 30.13 13.05
CA LYS A 165 -10.83 31.04 14.21
C LYS A 165 -11.76 32.25 14.03
N GLU A 166 -11.79 32.86 12.85
CA GLU A 166 -12.68 33.98 12.54
C GLU A 166 -14.16 33.59 12.63
N LEU A 167 -14.50 32.39 12.17
CA LEU A 167 -15.86 31.84 12.22
C LEU A 167 -16.23 31.27 13.60
N GLY A 168 -15.32 31.26 14.57
CA GLY A 168 -15.53 30.65 15.89
C GLY A 168 -15.75 29.13 15.84
N VAL A 169 -15.34 28.47 14.76
CA VAL A 169 -15.52 27.03 14.54
C VAL A 169 -14.55 26.28 15.43
N GLN A 170 -15.07 25.54 16.40
CA GLN A 170 -14.29 24.60 17.20
C GLN A 170 -14.21 23.25 16.48
N PRO A 171 -13.13 22.47 16.66
CA PRO A 171 -13.08 21.09 16.18
C PRO A 171 -14.17 20.28 16.88
N VAL A 172 -15.15 19.81 16.10
CA VAL A 172 -16.25 18.96 16.55
C VAL A 172 -15.92 17.50 16.19
N PRO A 173 -16.39 16.49 16.94
CA PRO A 173 -16.18 15.10 16.57
C PRO A 173 -16.54 14.80 15.11
N LEU A 174 -15.75 13.95 14.46
CA LEU A 174 -15.93 13.62 13.05
C LEU A 174 -17.33 13.08 12.77
N GLN A 175 -17.88 12.26 13.67
CA GLN A 175 -19.24 11.70 13.58
C GLN A 175 -20.31 12.79 13.47
N THR A 176 -20.19 13.87 14.23
CA THR A 176 -21.10 15.02 14.17
C THR A 176 -21.02 15.70 12.81
N ILE A 177 -19.81 15.83 12.25
CA ILE A 177 -19.61 16.44 10.92
C ILE A 177 -20.17 15.53 9.83
N THR A 178 -19.99 14.22 9.92
CA THR A 178 -20.40 13.29 8.84
C THR A 178 -21.88 12.99 8.85
N ASN A 179 -22.51 12.95 10.02
CA ASN A 179 -23.88 12.43 10.18
C ASN A 179 -24.89 13.56 10.43
N GLU A 180 -24.55 14.54 11.27
CA GLU A 180 -25.51 15.58 11.71
C GLU A 180 -25.43 16.86 10.88
N ASN A 181 -24.23 17.26 10.45
CA ASN A 181 -24.05 18.48 9.65
C ASN A 181 -22.97 18.33 8.56
N PRO A 182 -23.23 17.55 7.50
CA PRO A 182 -22.29 17.31 6.39
C PRO A 182 -21.96 18.57 5.58
N ALA A 183 -22.79 19.61 5.63
CA ALA A 183 -22.52 20.90 4.99
C ALA A 183 -21.79 21.90 5.92
N GLY A 184 -21.51 21.50 7.16
CA GLY A 184 -20.87 22.34 8.17
C GLY A 184 -19.43 22.74 7.82
N PRO A 185 -18.91 23.80 8.45
CA PRO A 185 -17.52 24.20 8.27
C PRO A 185 -16.59 23.10 8.80
N SER A 186 -15.82 22.48 7.90
CA SER A 186 -14.85 21.45 8.23
C SER A 186 -13.69 21.49 7.22
N LEU A 187 -12.60 20.80 7.53
CA LEU A 187 -11.44 20.81 6.63
C LEU A 187 -11.78 20.24 5.24
N GLY A 188 -12.76 19.33 5.14
CA GLY A 188 -13.23 18.76 3.89
C GLY A 188 -14.14 19.67 3.05
N THR A 189 -14.71 20.73 3.65
CA THR A 189 -15.60 21.67 2.95
C THR A 189 -14.90 22.92 2.45
N ILE A 190 -13.60 23.11 2.76
CA ILE A 190 -12.83 24.23 2.20
C ILE A 190 -12.59 24.03 0.69
N PRO A 191 -12.52 25.11 -0.11
CA PRO A 191 -12.28 25.02 -1.55
C PRO A 191 -11.01 24.23 -1.93
N GLN A 192 -9.99 24.28 -1.08
CA GLN A 192 -8.69 23.64 -1.28
C GLN A 192 -8.64 22.17 -0.80
N ALA A 193 -9.72 21.60 -0.25
CA ALA A 193 -9.70 20.26 0.36
C ALA A 193 -9.22 19.17 -0.61
N ARG A 194 -9.68 19.21 -1.86
CA ARG A 194 -9.27 18.26 -2.91
C ARG A 194 -7.79 18.37 -3.25
N PHE A 195 -7.24 19.59 -3.25
CA PHE A 195 -5.81 19.80 -3.44
C PHE A 195 -5.00 19.27 -2.26
N LEU A 196 -5.50 19.45 -1.03
CA LEU A 196 -4.84 18.92 0.15
C LEU A 196 -4.75 17.39 0.09
N LEU A 197 -5.84 16.72 -0.29
CA LEU A 197 -5.85 15.27 -0.52
C LEU A 197 -4.86 14.85 -1.62
N ALA A 198 -4.83 15.55 -2.75
CA ALA A 198 -3.88 15.27 -3.83
C ALA A 198 -2.41 15.43 -3.36
N MET A 199 -2.11 16.45 -2.54
CA MET A 199 -0.77 16.64 -1.98
C MET A 199 -0.42 15.57 -0.94
N ILE A 200 -1.35 15.18 -0.06
CA ILE A 200 -1.16 14.07 0.89
C ILE A 200 -0.87 12.77 0.15
N HIS A 201 -1.60 12.50 -0.94
CA HIS A 201 -1.34 11.33 -1.78
C HIS A 201 0.06 11.36 -2.39
N MET A 202 0.46 12.49 -2.99
CA MET A 202 1.81 12.68 -3.54
C MET A 202 2.92 12.42 -2.51
N LEU A 203 2.69 12.78 -1.25
CA LEU A 203 3.61 12.55 -0.14
C LEU A 203 3.52 11.12 0.43
N SER A 204 2.46 10.38 0.13
CA SER A 204 2.25 8.98 0.56
C SER A 204 2.84 7.95 -0.40
N LEU A 205 3.45 8.39 -1.50
CA LEU A 205 4.12 7.51 -2.46
C LEU A 205 5.32 6.78 -1.82
N LYS A 206 5.85 5.77 -2.52
CA LYS A 206 7.05 5.06 -2.07
C LYS A 206 8.26 6.00 -2.14
N HIS A 207 8.99 6.13 -1.02
CA HIS A 207 10.17 6.99 -0.93
C HIS A 207 11.42 6.16 -0.67
N GLY A 208 12.53 6.52 -1.32
CA GLY A 208 13.87 6.07 -0.93
C GLY A 208 14.37 6.80 0.32
N SER A 209 15.51 6.37 0.87
CA SER A 209 16.08 6.91 2.13
C SER A 209 16.35 8.42 2.10
N ASN A 210 16.85 8.94 0.97
CA ASN A 210 17.13 10.37 0.79
C ASN A 210 15.85 11.21 0.80
N SER A 211 14.87 10.84 -0.01
CA SER A 211 13.57 11.50 -0.07
C SER A 211 12.84 11.40 1.27
N LEU A 212 12.90 10.25 1.93
CA LEU A 212 12.29 10.08 3.25
C LEU A 212 12.94 10.97 4.31
N SER A 213 14.27 11.12 4.29
CA SER A 213 14.99 12.05 5.17
C SER A 213 14.53 13.49 4.95
N LEU A 214 14.38 13.91 3.69
CA LEU A 214 13.83 15.23 3.33
C LEU A 214 12.42 15.41 3.90
N LEU A 215 11.54 14.44 3.71
CA LEU A 215 10.15 14.51 4.19
C LEU A 215 10.08 14.65 5.72
N LEU A 216 10.80 13.81 6.45
CA LEU A 216 10.78 13.81 7.92
C LEU A 216 11.39 15.11 8.50
N ASN A 217 12.42 15.66 7.87
CA ASN A 217 13.08 16.91 8.30
C ASN A 217 12.38 18.19 7.81
N SER A 218 11.41 18.11 6.90
CA SER A 218 10.72 19.29 6.34
C SER A 218 9.59 19.85 7.22
N GLY A 219 9.30 19.21 8.35
CA GLY A 219 8.15 19.52 9.20
C GLY A 219 6.83 18.87 8.75
N LEU A 220 6.88 17.91 7.81
CA LEU A 220 5.70 17.16 7.38
C LEU A 220 4.95 16.51 8.56
N LEU A 221 5.67 15.91 9.50
CA LEU A 221 5.07 15.31 10.69
C LEU A 221 4.26 16.34 11.50
N ALA A 222 4.75 17.57 11.67
CA ALA A 222 4.00 18.63 12.33
C ALA A 222 2.75 19.05 11.52
N LEU A 223 2.84 19.07 10.19
CA LEU A 223 1.69 19.36 9.33
C LEU A 223 0.60 18.29 9.43
N THR A 224 0.98 17.00 9.47
CA THR A 224 0.01 15.92 9.70
C THR A 224 -0.73 16.10 11.03
N GLN A 225 -0.02 16.45 12.12
CA GLN A 225 -0.65 16.73 13.40
C GLN A 225 -1.56 17.97 13.34
N SER A 226 -1.22 18.99 12.56
CA SER A 226 -2.10 20.14 12.31
C SER A 226 -3.36 19.76 11.52
N ILE A 227 -3.27 18.89 10.52
CA ILE A 227 -4.43 18.35 9.80
C ILE A 227 -5.36 17.62 10.78
N LEU A 228 -4.82 16.69 11.56
CA LEU A 228 -5.60 15.91 12.53
C LEU A 228 -6.26 16.80 13.59
N ARG A 229 -5.57 17.86 14.04
CA ARG A 229 -6.16 18.86 14.96
C ARG A 229 -7.31 19.66 14.35
N LEU A 230 -7.20 20.05 13.08
CA LEU A 230 -8.25 20.81 12.38
C LEU A 230 -9.46 19.93 12.06
N ILE A 231 -9.27 18.62 11.95
CA ILE A 231 -10.36 17.65 11.80
C ILE A 231 -11.07 17.43 13.14
N GLY A 232 -10.33 17.32 14.24
CA GLY A 232 -10.90 16.98 15.56
C GLY A 232 -10.87 15.48 15.86
N PRO A 233 -11.34 15.06 17.06
CA PRO A 233 -11.42 13.65 17.43
C PRO A 233 -12.46 12.89 16.58
N SER A 234 -12.28 11.57 16.41
CA SER A 234 -13.20 10.72 15.64
C SER A 234 -14.50 10.42 16.38
N THR A 235 -14.44 10.26 17.71
CA THR A 235 -15.58 9.94 18.57
C THR A 235 -15.83 11.04 19.61
N ASP A 236 -17.10 11.19 20.01
CA ASP A 236 -17.45 12.05 21.13
C ASP A 236 -17.02 11.38 22.44
N SER A 237 -16.44 12.15 23.36
CA SER A 237 -15.96 11.61 24.62
C SER A 237 -17.12 11.42 25.60
N SER A 238 -17.93 10.38 25.42
CA SER A 238 -18.73 9.81 26.50
C SER A 238 -17.92 8.68 27.14
N GLU A 239 -17.63 8.83 28.44
CA GLU A 239 -16.97 7.80 29.25
C GLU A 239 -17.91 6.63 29.54
N GLU A 240 -18.18 5.78 28.55
CA GLU A 240 -18.77 4.43 28.69
C GLU A 240 -18.12 3.64 27.53
N ASP A 241 -17.17 2.73 27.71
CA ASP A 241 -17.22 1.52 28.52
C ASP A 241 -15.83 1.11 29.03
N LEU A 242 -15.68 1.10 30.36
CA LEU A 242 -14.70 0.29 31.08
C LEU A 242 -15.30 -1.05 31.55
N SER A 243 -16.45 -1.48 30.98
CA SER A 243 -17.21 -2.63 31.48
C SER A 243 -17.57 -3.73 30.48
N VAL A 244 -17.36 -3.57 29.17
CA VAL A 244 -17.69 -4.63 28.19
C VAL A 244 -16.58 -4.85 27.17
N CYS A 245 -15.39 -5.25 27.63
CA CYS A 245 -14.41 -5.95 26.80
C CYS A 245 -13.42 -6.74 27.65
N ALA A 246 -13.94 -7.59 28.54
CA ALA A 246 -13.18 -8.67 29.14
C ALA A 246 -13.19 -9.91 28.21
N HIS A 247 -12.75 -9.76 26.96
CA HIS A 247 -12.36 -10.89 26.10
C HIS A 247 -11.16 -10.47 25.23
N GLY A 248 -9.96 -10.61 25.81
CA GLY A 248 -8.75 -10.97 25.09
C GLY A 248 -8.31 -10.05 23.95
N GLY A 249 -7.80 -8.86 24.29
CA GLY A 249 -6.86 -8.14 23.44
C GLY A 249 -5.54 -8.93 23.32
N SER A 250 -5.54 -9.98 22.50
CA SER A 250 -4.35 -10.74 22.15
C SER A 250 -3.74 -10.13 20.90
N ALA A 251 -2.53 -9.60 21.05
CA ALA A 251 -1.61 -9.41 19.95
C ALA A 251 -1.47 -10.75 19.20
N THR A 252 -1.99 -10.82 17.97
CA THR A 252 -1.63 -11.90 17.05
C THR A 252 -0.67 -11.33 16.02
N VAL A 253 0.58 -11.79 16.17
CA VAL A 253 1.52 -12.04 15.10
C VAL A 253 0.74 -12.43 13.83
N LEU A 254 0.99 -11.74 12.71
CA LEU A 254 0.64 -12.23 11.39
C LEU A 254 1.53 -13.44 11.10
N GLU A 255 1.21 -14.56 11.74
CA GLU A 255 1.61 -15.87 11.27
C GLU A 255 0.48 -16.31 10.36
N GLU A 256 0.77 -16.35 9.06
CA GLU A 256 -0.10 -16.86 8.01
C GLU A 256 -0.36 -18.35 8.26
N SER A 257 -1.22 -18.66 9.22
CA SER A 257 -1.80 -19.97 9.36
C SER A 257 -2.88 -20.09 8.29
N ARG A 258 -2.47 -20.66 7.14
CA ARG A 258 -3.37 -21.31 6.19
C ARG A 258 -4.30 -22.24 6.99
N LYS A 259 -5.53 -21.79 7.23
CA LYS A 259 -6.62 -22.67 7.61
C LYS A 259 -7.32 -23.06 6.32
N GLU A 260 -6.87 -24.18 5.75
CA GLU A 260 -7.66 -24.92 4.77
C GLU A 260 -8.98 -25.31 5.45
N THR A 261 -10.02 -24.53 5.23
CA THR A 261 -11.40 -24.97 5.48
C THR A 261 -11.77 -25.90 4.35
N ALA A 262 -11.86 -27.19 4.66
CA ALA A 262 -12.39 -28.19 3.74
C ALA A 262 -13.75 -27.71 3.20
N PRO A 263 -13.97 -27.69 1.87
CA PRO A 263 -15.23 -27.24 1.32
C PRO A 263 -16.35 -28.20 1.72
N THR A 264 -17.46 -27.64 2.18
CA THR A 264 -18.72 -28.35 2.39
C THR A 264 -19.08 -29.07 1.09
N PRO A 265 -19.39 -30.39 1.11
CA PRO A 265 -19.67 -31.12 -0.12
C PRO A 265 -20.90 -30.54 -0.81
N LEU A 266 -20.74 -30.05 -2.04
CA LEU A 266 -21.85 -29.66 -2.90
C LEU A 266 -22.74 -30.89 -3.17
N PRO A 267 -24.07 -30.74 -3.17
CA PRO A 267 -24.99 -31.85 -3.41
C PRO A 267 -24.72 -32.46 -4.79
N ALA A 268 -24.37 -33.74 -4.82
CA ALA A 268 -23.93 -34.44 -6.02
C ALA A 268 -25.09 -34.85 -6.97
N SER A 269 -26.35 -34.75 -6.51
CA SER A 269 -27.56 -35.14 -7.24
C SER A 269 -28.81 -34.61 -6.52
N GLY A 270 -29.93 -34.44 -7.23
CA GLY A 270 -31.24 -34.16 -6.63
C GLY A 270 -31.90 -32.85 -7.07
N PRO A 271 -33.12 -32.56 -6.54
CA PRO A 271 -33.90 -31.37 -6.89
C PRO A 271 -33.15 -30.05 -6.57
N GLU A 272 -32.32 -30.07 -5.53
CA GLU A 272 -31.47 -28.95 -5.13
C GLU A 272 -30.42 -28.61 -6.22
N LEU A 273 -29.82 -29.63 -6.84
CA LEU A 273 -28.90 -29.45 -7.96
C LEU A 273 -29.63 -28.91 -9.20
N ALA A 274 -30.85 -29.39 -9.47
CA ALA A 274 -31.66 -28.88 -10.58
C ALA A 274 -32.04 -27.40 -10.41
N ALA A 275 -32.33 -26.95 -9.18
CA ALA A 275 -32.62 -25.55 -8.88
C ALA A 275 -31.43 -24.61 -9.13
N MET A 276 -30.20 -25.14 -9.09
CA MET A 276 -28.97 -24.38 -9.38
C MET A 276 -28.64 -24.26 -10.87
N MET A 277 -29.29 -25.04 -11.74
CA MET A 277 -29.00 -25.07 -13.17
C MET A 277 -29.69 -23.93 -13.93
N LYS A 278 -29.18 -22.71 -13.76
CA LYS A 278 -29.65 -21.51 -14.49
C LYS A 278 -28.88 -21.32 -15.79
N ILE A 279 -29.44 -20.56 -16.74
CA ILE A 279 -28.73 -20.15 -17.96
C ILE A 279 -27.39 -19.51 -17.57
N GLY A 280 -26.32 -19.96 -18.21
CA GLY A 280 -24.97 -19.49 -17.98
C GLY A 280 -24.14 -20.32 -16.99
N THR A 281 -24.77 -21.22 -16.24
CA THR A 281 -24.10 -22.12 -15.27
C THR A 281 -23.10 -23.03 -15.97
N ARG A 282 -21.90 -23.18 -15.39
CA ARG A 282 -20.86 -24.10 -15.87
C ARG A 282 -21.12 -25.51 -15.34
N VAL A 283 -21.16 -26.48 -16.25
CA VAL A 283 -21.55 -27.86 -15.97
C VAL A 283 -20.57 -28.86 -16.56
N MET A 284 -20.59 -30.06 -16.03
CA MET A 284 -19.85 -31.23 -16.54
C MET A 284 -20.68 -32.50 -16.35
N ARG A 285 -20.24 -33.63 -16.93
CA ARG A 285 -20.94 -34.92 -16.77
C ARG A 285 -21.16 -35.27 -15.29
N GLY A 286 -22.41 -35.57 -14.95
CA GLY A 286 -22.91 -35.95 -13.63
C GLY A 286 -22.92 -37.47 -13.41
N VAL A 287 -23.50 -37.90 -12.29
CA VAL A 287 -23.47 -39.31 -11.85
C VAL A 287 -24.34 -40.22 -12.71
N ASP A 288 -25.46 -39.72 -13.26
CA ASP A 288 -26.39 -40.52 -14.07
C ASP A 288 -26.09 -40.50 -15.59
N TRP A 289 -24.95 -39.91 -16.00
CA TRP A 289 -24.57 -39.74 -17.39
C TRP A 289 -24.50 -41.06 -18.17
N LYS A 290 -25.22 -41.13 -19.30
CA LYS A 290 -25.26 -42.30 -20.19
C LYS A 290 -25.04 -41.97 -21.68
N TRP A 291 -24.61 -40.75 -21.98
CA TRP A 291 -24.65 -40.18 -23.34
C TRP A 291 -23.33 -40.29 -24.10
N GLY A 292 -22.47 -41.25 -23.74
CA GLY A 292 -21.15 -41.43 -24.35
C GLY A 292 -20.24 -40.22 -24.14
N ASP A 293 -19.45 -39.85 -25.16
CA ASP A 293 -18.49 -38.74 -25.09
C ASP A 293 -19.00 -37.45 -25.74
N GLN A 294 -20.31 -37.19 -25.64
CA GLN A 294 -20.93 -35.98 -26.21
C GLN A 294 -20.42 -34.65 -25.62
N ASP A 295 -19.88 -34.70 -24.41
CA ASP A 295 -19.24 -33.59 -23.68
C ASP A 295 -17.76 -33.41 -24.05
N GLY A 296 -17.21 -34.28 -24.90
CA GLY A 296 -15.85 -34.15 -25.43
C GLY A 296 -14.74 -34.67 -24.49
N PRO A 297 -13.47 -34.35 -24.77
CA PRO A 297 -12.34 -34.81 -23.97
C PRO A 297 -12.37 -34.22 -22.56
N ALA A 298 -11.91 -34.99 -21.58
CA ALA A 298 -11.86 -34.56 -20.18
C ALA A 298 -11.11 -33.21 -20.05
N PRO A 299 -11.64 -32.24 -19.26
CA PRO A 299 -12.72 -32.39 -18.26
C PRO A 299 -14.16 -32.29 -18.78
N GLY A 300 -14.41 -32.15 -20.10
CA GLY A 300 -15.74 -32.18 -20.71
C GLY A 300 -16.70 -31.10 -20.16
N LEU A 301 -16.36 -29.82 -20.38
CA LEU A 301 -17.08 -28.69 -19.80
C LEU A 301 -18.13 -28.12 -20.77
N GLY A 302 -19.25 -27.68 -20.20
CA GLY A 302 -20.34 -27.06 -20.93
C GLY A 302 -20.99 -25.91 -20.16
N ARG A 303 -21.89 -25.22 -20.86
CA ARG A 303 -22.67 -24.11 -20.35
C ARG A 303 -24.15 -24.36 -20.58
N VAL A 304 -24.97 -24.14 -19.56
CA VAL A 304 -26.43 -24.18 -19.68
C VAL A 304 -26.89 -23.02 -20.56
N ILE A 305 -27.67 -23.32 -21.61
CA ILE A 305 -28.15 -22.34 -22.60
C ILE A 305 -29.69 -22.27 -22.68
N GLY A 306 -30.41 -23.08 -21.91
CA GLY A 306 -31.86 -23.02 -21.79
C GLY A 306 -32.30 -23.25 -20.35
N GLU A 307 -33.47 -22.75 -20.00
CA GLU A 307 -34.08 -23.00 -18.70
C GLU A 307 -34.44 -24.49 -18.54
N LEU A 308 -34.53 -24.95 -17.29
CA LEU A 308 -34.99 -26.30 -16.99
C LEU A 308 -36.47 -26.42 -17.35
N GLY A 309 -36.79 -27.27 -18.33
CA GLY A 309 -38.17 -27.51 -18.75
C GLY A 309 -38.96 -28.18 -17.62
N GLU A 310 -40.28 -27.94 -17.58
CA GLU A 310 -41.20 -28.62 -16.65
C GLU A 310 -41.21 -30.15 -16.82
N ASP A 311 -40.73 -30.62 -17.98
CA ASP A 311 -40.53 -32.03 -18.29
C ASP A 311 -39.22 -32.61 -17.70
N GLY A 312 -38.37 -31.81 -17.05
CA GLY A 312 -37.15 -32.24 -16.36
C GLY A 312 -35.90 -32.35 -17.25
N TRP A 313 -35.90 -31.70 -18.41
CA TRP A 313 -34.77 -31.63 -19.33
C TRP A 313 -34.14 -30.24 -19.36
N ILE A 314 -32.82 -30.18 -19.51
CA ILE A 314 -32.08 -28.92 -19.62
C ILE A 314 -31.14 -28.92 -20.82
N ARG A 315 -31.03 -27.77 -21.50
CA ARG A 315 -30.22 -27.62 -22.71
C ARG A 315 -28.83 -27.09 -22.39
N VAL A 316 -27.79 -27.77 -22.87
CA VAL A 316 -26.38 -27.43 -22.66
C VAL A 316 -25.67 -27.28 -24.00
N GLN A 317 -24.77 -26.31 -24.05
CA GLN A 317 -23.75 -26.18 -25.09
C GLN A 317 -22.39 -26.57 -24.50
N TRP A 318 -21.76 -27.59 -25.06
CA TRP A 318 -20.40 -27.99 -24.68
C TRP A 318 -19.38 -27.06 -25.33
N ASP A 319 -18.19 -26.96 -24.73
CA ASP A 319 -17.10 -26.13 -25.27
C ASP A 319 -16.64 -26.60 -26.66
N THR A 320 -16.91 -27.86 -27.02
CA THR A 320 -16.75 -28.43 -28.37
C THR A 320 -17.81 -27.93 -29.37
N SER A 321 -18.65 -26.98 -28.98
CA SER A 321 -19.76 -26.40 -29.76
C SER A 321 -20.93 -27.35 -30.08
N SER A 322 -20.94 -28.58 -29.54
CA SER A 322 -22.09 -29.48 -29.58
C SER A 322 -23.19 -28.99 -28.63
N THR A 323 -24.45 -29.12 -29.02
CA THR A 323 -25.60 -28.77 -28.16
C THR A 323 -26.54 -29.96 -28.05
N ASN A 324 -27.00 -30.24 -26.83
CA ASN A 324 -28.01 -31.26 -26.59
C ASN A 324 -28.78 -30.99 -25.28
N SER A 325 -29.81 -31.77 -25.02
CA SER A 325 -30.58 -31.71 -23.78
C SER A 325 -30.31 -32.94 -22.91
N TYR A 326 -30.20 -32.72 -21.60
CA TYR A 326 -29.85 -33.73 -20.60
C TYR A 326 -30.85 -33.75 -19.44
N ARG A 327 -30.96 -34.88 -18.74
CA ARG A 327 -31.93 -35.04 -17.65
C ARG A 327 -31.44 -34.33 -16.40
N MET A 328 -32.29 -33.47 -15.84
CA MET A 328 -32.09 -32.79 -14.56
C MET A 328 -33.40 -32.84 -13.76
N GLY A 329 -33.82 -34.05 -13.41
CA GLY A 329 -35.07 -34.32 -12.69
C GLY A 329 -36.02 -35.29 -13.43
N LYS A 330 -35.85 -35.47 -14.75
CA LYS A 330 -36.59 -36.49 -15.51
C LYS A 330 -36.24 -37.89 -14.99
N GLU A 331 -37.25 -38.69 -14.66
CA GLU A 331 -37.09 -40.05 -14.08
C GLU A 331 -36.27 -40.05 -12.78
N GLY A 332 -36.16 -38.91 -12.10
CA GLY A 332 -35.30 -38.75 -10.93
C GLY A 332 -33.79 -38.84 -11.25
N LYS A 333 -33.39 -38.59 -12.50
CA LYS A 333 -32.02 -38.68 -12.99
C LYS A 333 -31.40 -37.31 -13.25
N TYR A 334 -30.11 -37.21 -12.93
CA TYR A 334 -29.31 -35.99 -13.00
C TYR A 334 -28.02 -36.26 -13.76
N ASP A 335 -28.08 -36.04 -15.06
CA ASP A 335 -26.99 -36.32 -16.00
C ASP A 335 -25.85 -35.30 -15.89
N LEU A 336 -26.04 -34.15 -15.21
CA LEU A 336 -25.08 -33.05 -15.11
C LEU A 336 -24.75 -32.71 -13.66
N LYS A 337 -23.58 -32.11 -13.43
CA LYS A 337 -23.18 -31.50 -12.15
C LYS A 337 -22.50 -30.15 -12.37
N LEU A 338 -22.44 -29.31 -11.34
CA LEU A 338 -21.75 -28.03 -11.39
C LEU A 338 -20.23 -28.23 -11.57
N ALA A 339 -19.63 -27.49 -12.50
CA ALA A 339 -18.19 -27.50 -12.71
C ALA A 339 -17.44 -26.58 -11.73
N GLU A 340 -18.12 -25.57 -11.19
CA GLU A 340 -17.60 -24.61 -10.21
C GLU A 340 -18.64 -24.41 -9.08
N PRO A 341 -18.23 -24.18 -7.81
CA PRO A 341 -19.17 -23.84 -6.75
C PRO A 341 -19.93 -22.54 -7.12
N PRO A 342 -21.23 -22.46 -6.82
CA PRO A 342 -22.02 -21.29 -7.19
C PRO A 342 -21.45 -20.03 -6.50
N PRO A 343 -21.30 -18.90 -7.21
CA PRO A 343 -21.04 -17.63 -6.55
C PRO A 343 -22.22 -17.30 -5.62
N ALA A 344 -21.93 -16.92 -4.38
CA ALA A 344 -22.95 -16.59 -3.38
C ALA A 344 -23.91 -15.53 -3.94
N ALA A 345 -25.20 -15.88 -4.02
CA ALA A 345 -26.24 -15.01 -4.56
C ALA A 345 -26.42 -13.78 -3.65
N GLN A 346 -26.30 -12.58 -4.23
CA GLN A 346 -26.83 -11.37 -3.60
C GLN A 346 -28.37 -11.40 -3.72
N PRO A 347 -29.13 -11.17 -2.62
CA PRO A 347 -30.58 -11.11 -2.70
C PRO A 347 -31.04 -9.77 -3.31
N PRO A 348 -32.21 -9.75 -3.98
CA PRO A 348 -32.80 -8.53 -4.52
C PRO A 348 -33.42 -7.69 -3.40
N THR A 349 -33.36 -6.37 -3.59
CA THR A 349 -33.93 -5.31 -2.75
C THR A 349 -35.45 -5.42 -2.66
N GLU A 350 -36.02 -5.66 -1.46
CA GLU A 350 -37.35 -5.18 -1.05
C GLU A 350 -37.41 -5.01 0.48
N ASP A 351 -38.10 -3.95 0.91
CA ASP A 351 -38.24 -3.43 2.28
C ASP A 351 -38.78 -4.44 3.30
N SER A 352 -38.13 -4.55 4.46
CA SER A 352 -38.76 -5.07 5.69
C SER A 352 -37.91 -4.73 6.92
N ASP A 353 -38.48 -3.93 7.82
CA ASP A 353 -37.98 -3.71 9.18
C ASP A 353 -37.94 -5.04 9.95
N THR A 354 -36.78 -5.43 10.47
CA THR A 354 -36.60 -6.19 11.72
C THR A 354 -35.10 -6.28 12.02
N GLU A 355 -34.72 -5.74 13.18
CA GLU A 355 -33.40 -5.87 13.79
C GLU A 355 -33.15 -7.35 14.16
N ASP A 356 -32.01 -7.89 13.74
CA ASP A 356 -31.32 -8.94 14.51
C ASP A 356 -29.81 -8.89 14.22
N ASP A 357 -29.08 -8.77 15.32
CA ASP A 357 -27.66 -8.48 15.41
C ASP A 357 -26.79 -9.63 14.94
N THR A 358 -25.96 -9.39 13.93
CA THR A 358 -24.61 -9.97 13.85
C THR A 358 -23.76 -9.14 12.91
N GLU A 359 -23.51 -7.89 13.33
CA GLU A 359 -22.57 -7.01 12.66
C GLU A 359 -21.14 -7.49 12.94
N VAL A 360 -20.54 -8.15 11.95
CA VAL A 360 -19.11 -7.90 11.72
C VAL A 360 -19.06 -6.46 11.23
N GLU A 361 -18.72 -5.51 12.10
CA GLU A 361 -18.55 -4.09 11.76
C GLU A 361 -17.65 -3.95 10.52
N LEU A 362 -18.27 -3.92 9.35
CA LEU A 362 -17.72 -3.21 8.22
C LEU A 362 -17.76 -1.75 8.67
N ILE A 363 -16.63 -1.23 9.17
CA ILE A 363 -16.45 0.20 9.37
C ILE A 363 -16.86 0.85 8.04
N GLU A 364 -18.07 1.39 7.97
CA GLU A 364 -18.54 2.17 6.85
C GLU A 364 -17.57 3.33 6.73
N LYS A 365 -16.66 3.24 5.75
CA LYS A 365 -15.75 4.33 5.45
C LYS A 365 -16.60 5.46 4.94
N SER A 366 -16.93 6.37 5.84
CA SER A 366 -17.53 7.66 5.55
C SER A 366 -16.93 8.23 4.26
N SER A 367 -17.78 8.45 3.27
CA SER A 367 -17.43 9.06 1.98
C SER A 367 -17.16 10.57 2.10
N HIS A 368 -17.32 11.13 3.31
CA HIS A 368 -17.15 12.55 3.56
C HIS A 368 -15.68 12.98 3.37
N PRO A 369 -15.39 14.09 2.67
CA PRO A 369 -14.02 14.52 2.38
C PRO A 369 -13.13 14.70 3.63
N THR A 370 -13.71 15.15 4.75
CA THR A 370 -12.99 15.28 6.04
C THR A 370 -12.56 13.91 6.58
N ALA A 371 -13.41 12.88 6.46
CA ALA A 371 -13.08 11.52 6.88
C ALA A 371 -12.03 10.88 5.96
N MET A 372 -12.14 11.11 4.64
CA MET A 372 -11.11 10.69 3.68
C MET A 372 -9.75 11.30 4.01
N MET A 373 -9.72 12.56 4.42
CA MET A 373 -8.51 13.27 4.79
C MET A 373 -7.90 12.80 6.12
N LEU A 374 -8.74 12.47 7.10
CA LEU A 374 -8.31 11.79 8.32
C LEU A 374 -7.60 10.48 7.97
N ASN A 375 -8.27 9.59 7.25
CA ASN A 375 -7.73 8.29 6.86
C ASN A 375 -6.46 8.42 6.02
N SER A 376 -6.43 9.34 5.05
CA SER A 376 -5.26 9.60 4.21
C SER A 376 -4.06 10.09 5.03
N THR A 377 -4.30 10.96 6.02
CA THR A 377 -3.26 11.50 6.90
C THR A 377 -2.70 10.43 7.84
N VAL A 378 -3.57 9.60 8.42
CA VAL A 378 -3.16 8.46 9.26
C VAL A 378 -2.36 7.44 8.43
N ASN A 379 -2.79 7.14 7.22
CA ASN A 379 -2.06 6.22 6.34
C ASN A 379 -0.71 6.80 5.90
N LEU A 380 -0.62 8.11 5.63
CA LEU A 380 0.67 8.77 5.39
C LEU A 380 1.61 8.58 6.58
N LEU A 381 1.15 8.81 7.82
CA LEU A 381 1.95 8.61 9.04
C LEU A 381 2.42 7.16 9.21
N LYS A 382 1.54 6.19 8.98
CA LYS A 382 1.89 4.75 8.99
C LYS A 382 2.95 4.43 7.94
N THR A 383 2.75 4.88 6.70
CA THR A 383 3.68 4.64 5.58
C THR A 383 5.05 5.26 5.85
N LEU A 384 5.11 6.51 6.32
CA LEU A 384 6.37 7.16 6.71
C LEU A 384 7.07 6.40 7.84
N SER A 385 6.32 5.90 8.82
CA SER A 385 6.88 5.15 9.95
C SER A 385 7.46 3.80 9.52
N LEU A 386 6.72 3.05 8.69
CA LEU A 386 7.14 1.75 8.16
C LEU A 386 8.36 1.89 7.24
N THR A 387 8.31 2.85 6.31
CA THR A 387 9.44 3.11 5.40
C THR A 387 10.69 3.57 6.15
N ALA A 388 10.54 4.34 7.24
CA ALA A 388 11.66 4.72 8.09
C ALA A 388 12.26 3.51 8.82
N GLY A 389 11.44 2.56 9.28
CA GLY A 389 11.90 1.30 9.85
C GLY A 389 12.71 0.47 8.84
N ILE A 390 12.23 0.36 7.61
CA ILE A 390 12.90 -0.38 6.51
C ILE A 390 14.24 0.28 6.13
N HIS A 391 14.28 1.60 6.01
CA HIS A 391 15.47 2.34 5.56
C HIS A 391 16.36 2.88 6.70
N ALA A 392 16.15 2.44 7.94
CA ALA A 392 16.76 3.05 9.12
C ALA A 392 18.30 3.08 9.12
N GLU A 393 18.97 2.13 8.45
CA GLU A 393 20.44 2.10 8.37
C GLU A 393 21.03 3.25 7.54
N VAL A 394 20.28 3.71 6.53
CA VAL A 394 20.73 4.76 5.58
C VAL A 394 20.07 6.11 5.90
N LEU A 395 19.00 6.11 6.68
CA LEU A 395 18.23 7.31 7.01
C LEU A 395 19.07 8.27 7.88
N GLN A 396 18.85 9.58 7.68
CA GLN A 396 19.49 10.57 8.54
C GLN A 396 19.05 10.42 10.00
N ASN A 397 19.98 10.62 10.93
CA ASN A 397 19.71 10.47 12.36
C ASN A 397 18.64 11.45 12.86
N ASP A 398 18.65 12.68 12.36
CA ASP A 398 17.67 13.70 12.79
C ASP A 398 16.25 13.38 12.30
N ALA A 399 16.13 12.80 11.11
CA ALA A 399 14.85 12.31 10.59
C ALA A 399 14.28 11.19 11.47
N THR A 400 15.13 10.21 11.82
CA THR A 400 14.77 9.09 12.70
C THR A 400 14.36 9.58 14.09
N ARG A 401 15.12 10.52 14.68
CA ARG A 401 14.80 11.13 15.98
C ARG A 401 13.50 11.91 15.96
N THR A 402 13.24 12.66 14.89
CA THR A 402 12.00 13.44 14.75
C THR A 402 10.77 12.53 14.71
N LEU A 403 10.84 11.45 13.95
CA LEU A 403 9.78 10.43 13.91
C LEU A 403 9.59 9.74 15.26
N CYS A 404 10.67 9.24 15.87
CA CYS A 404 10.62 8.57 17.17
C CYS A 404 10.13 9.52 18.28
N GLY A 405 10.46 10.81 18.18
CA GLY A 405 9.95 11.85 19.08
C GLY A 405 8.44 11.99 18.99
N LEU A 406 7.87 12.02 17.77
CA LEU A 406 6.42 12.03 17.58
C LEU A 406 5.77 10.78 18.17
N LEU A 407 6.29 9.58 17.83
CA LEU A 407 5.74 8.31 18.33
C LEU A 407 5.75 8.26 19.87
N ARG A 408 6.80 8.77 20.50
CA ARG A 408 6.89 8.85 21.97
C ARG A 408 5.80 9.75 22.55
N MET A 409 5.58 10.92 21.92
CA MET A 409 4.54 11.86 22.33
C MET A 409 3.13 11.27 22.21
N LEU A 410 2.88 10.47 21.16
CA LEU A 410 1.61 9.77 20.99
C LEU A 410 1.39 8.72 22.10
N VAL A 411 2.39 7.88 22.36
CA VAL A 411 2.32 6.87 23.45
C VAL A 411 2.16 7.53 24.81
N GLU A 412 2.91 8.60 25.09
CA GLU A 412 2.81 9.35 26.35
C GLU A 412 1.43 10.00 26.54
N SER A 413 0.79 10.43 25.45
CA SER A 413 -0.58 10.96 25.48
C SER A 413 -1.63 9.87 25.70
N GLY A 414 -1.36 8.66 25.21
CA GLY A 414 -2.23 7.50 25.43
C GLY A 414 -2.14 6.88 26.82
N ALA A 415 -0.96 6.94 27.45
CA ALA A 415 -0.69 6.35 28.75
C ALA A 415 -1.12 7.21 29.96
N ASN A 416 -1.38 8.51 29.76
CA ASN A 416 -1.73 9.43 30.85
C ASN A 416 -3.25 9.66 30.92
N ASP A 417 -3.88 9.20 31.99
CA ASP A 417 -5.35 9.23 32.17
C ASP A 417 -5.86 10.46 32.95
N LYS A 418 -5.17 11.60 32.84
CA LYS A 418 -5.57 12.82 33.57
C LYS A 418 -6.80 13.44 32.91
N SER A 419 -7.96 13.27 33.55
CA SER A 419 -9.23 13.95 33.24
C SER A 419 -9.04 15.48 33.24
N GLY A 420 -9.52 16.15 32.20
CA GLY A 420 -9.32 17.59 31.94
C GLY A 420 -8.44 17.92 30.73
N CYS A 421 -8.62 17.21 29.62
CA CYS A 421 -7.66 17.20 28.50
C CYS A 421 -8.01 18.20 27.40
N HIS A 422 -7.09 19.11 27.04
CA HIS A 422 -7.24 19.97 25.85
C HIS A 422 -7.41 19.12 24.58
N SER A 423 -8.20 19.63 23.60
CA SER A 423 -8.50 18.95 22.32
C SER A 423 -7.28 18.36 21.61
N HIS A 424 -6.12 19.01 21.69
CA HIS A 424 -4.86 18.51 21.13
C HIS A 424 -4.44 17.13 21.68
N ARG A 425 -4.60 16.91 22.99
CA ARG A 425 -4.22 15.64 23.61
C ARG A 425 -5.23 14.53 23.30
N LEU A 426 -6.51 14.87 23.07
CA LEU A 426 -7.52 13.90 22.63
C LEU A 426 -7.15 13.30 21.28
N VAL A 427 -6.74 14.13 20.32
CA VAL A 427 -6.29 13.69 18.99
C VAL A 427 -5.04 12.81 19.08
N SER A 428 -4.08 13.13 19.95
CA SER A 428 -2.88 12.29 20.16
C SER A 428 -3.22 10.96 20.85
N ARG A 429 -4.14 10.95 21.82
CA ARG A 429 -4.63 9.74 22.48
C ARG A 429 -5.34 8.81 21.50
N GLU A 430 -6.16 9.37 20.62
CA GLU A 430 -6.84 8.61 19.57
C GLU A 430 -5.87 8.00 18.57
N GLN A 431 -4.82 8.73 18.17
CA GLN A 431 -3.75 8.17 17.34
C GLN A 431 -3.03 6.99 18.00
N HIS A 432 -2.79 7.05 19.31
CA HIS A 432 -2.20 5.93 20.04
C HIS A 432 -3.12 4.70 20.05
N ARG A 433 -4.42 4.89 20.30
CA ARG A 433 -5.42 3.81 20.32
C ARG A 433 -5.64 3.20 18.94
N SER A 434 -5.71 4.02 17.90
CA SER A 434 -6.07 3.59 16.54
C SER A 434 -4.92 2.98 15.74
N TRP A 435 -3.67 3.44 15.90
CA TRP A 435 -2.56 2.90 15.10
C TRP A 435 -1.18 2.94 15.74
N SER A 436 -0.84 3.98 16.51
CA SER A 436 0.50 4.17 17.08
C SER A 436 0.63 3.39 18.40
N THR A 437 0.26 2.11 18.38
CA THR A 437 0.36 1.20 19.52
C THR A 437 1.81 0.78 19.76
N LEU A 438 2.12 0.27 20.95
CA LEU A 438 3.44 -0.32 21.22
C LEU A 438 3.75 -1.50 20.28
N GLY A 439 2.73 -2.25 19.84
CA GLY A 439 2.88 -3.31 18.85
C GLY A 439 3.31 -2.78 17.47
N PHE A 440 2.73 -1.67 17.03
CA PHE A 440 3.16 -0.99 15.80
C PHE A 440 4.57 -0.41 15.93
N ILE A 441 4.92 0.19 17.06
CA ILE A 441 6.28 0.72 17.28
C ILE A 441 7.30 -0.41 17.28
N ARG A 442 6.95 -1.57 17.84
CA ARG A 442 7.80 -2.77 17.75
C ARG A 442 7.99 -3.24 16.30
N SER A 443 6.97 -3.16 15.45
CA SER A 443 7.08 -3.63 14.07
C SER A 443 8.00 -2.77 13.19
N ILE A 444 8.21 -1.50 13.54
CA ILE A 444 9.18 -0.62 12.86
C ILE A 444 10.60 -0.74 13.43
N ALA A 445 10.76 -1.29 14.65
CA ALA A 445 12.03 -1.48 15.33
C ALA A 445 12.77 -2.74 14.85
N LEU A 446 12.98 -2.85 13.53
CA LEU A 446 13.64 -4.01 12.91
C LEU A 446 15.16 -3.85 12.81
N MET A 447 15.62 -2.62 12.60
CA MET A 447 17.02 -2.31 12.33
C MET A 447 17.70 -1.70 13.56
N PRO A 448 19.00 -1.97 13.81
CA PRO A 448 19.71 -1.51 15.01
C PRO A 448 19.62 0.01 15.24
N GLN A 449 19.69 0.80 14.16
CA GLN A 449 19.62 2.26 14.23
C GLN A 449 18.26 2.77 14.74
N MET A 450 17.17 2.13 14.30
CA MET A 450 15.82 2.45 14.77
C MET A 450 15.66 2.02 16.24
N CYS A 451 16.12 0.81 16.59
CA CYS A 451 16.10 0.31 17.97
C CYS A 451 16.83 1.23 18.94
N SER A 452 18.02 1.71 18.57
CA SER A 452 18.81 2.66 19.35
C SER A 452 18.04 3.96 19.63
N THR A 453 17.35 4.49 18.61
CA THR A 453 16.55 5.73 18.75
C THR A 453 15.29 5.52 19.60
N LEU A 454 14.68 4.35 19.53
CA LEU A 454 13.52 3.94 20.34
C LEU A 454 13.91 3.48 21.76
N SER A 455 15.20 3.37 22.07
CA SER A 455 15.72 2.95 23.38
C SER A 455 16.44 4.07 24.14
N THR A 456 16.11 5.33 23.84
CA THR A 456 16.64 6.48 24.60
C THR A 456 16.10 6.48 26.03
N SER A 457 16.78 7.19 26.95
CA SER A 457 16.35 7.30 28.36
C SER A 457 14.90 7.79 28.51
N ALA A 458 14.45 8.69 27.63
CA ALA A 458 13.07 9.17 27.61
C ALA A 458 12.05 8.09 27.23
N TRP A 459 12.40 7.20 26.29
CA TRP A 459 11.58 6.04 25.93
C TRP A 459 11.55 5.00 27.05
N ILE A 460 12.71 4.65 27.61
CA ILE A 460 12.82 3.71 28.72
C ILE A 460 12.00 4.21 29.93
N GLY A 461 12.16 5.48 30.30
CA GLY A 461 11.40 6.08 31.40
C GLY A 461 9.89 6.15 31.12
N LEU A 462 9.46 6.30 29.86
CA LEU A 462 8.04 6.21 29.51
C LEU A 462 7.52 4.77 29.64
N LEU A 463 8.26 3.78 29.14
CA LEU A 463 7.86 2.37 29.21
C LEU A 463 7.80 1.86 30.65
N ILE A 464 8.77 2.24 31.49
CA ILE A 464 8.76 1.92 32.92
C ILE A 464 7.53 2.53 33.59
N ARG A 465 7.23 3.82 33.34
CA ARG A 465 6.00 4.45 33.87
C ARG A 465 4.73 3.74 33.43
N ILE A 466 4.66 3.26 32.19
CA ILE A 466 3.52 2.50 31.68
C ILE A 466 3.38 1.19 32.45
N VAL A 467 4.48 0.45 32.65
CA VAL A 467 4.50 -0.81 33.41
C VAL A 467 4.13 -0.59 34.88
N GLU A 468 4.67 0.46 35.51
CA GLU A 468 4.41 0.83 36.90
C GLU A 468 2.98 1.35 37.12
N GLY A 469 2.42 2.06 36.14
CA GLY A 469 1.07 2.63 36.20
C GLY A 469 -0.06 1.60 36.07
N HIS A 470 0.22 0.37 35.61
CA HIS A 470 -0.74 -0.74 35.54
C HIS A 470 -0.98 -1.44 36.90
N GLN A 471 -0.91 -0.71 38.03
CA GLN A 471 -1.28 -1.24 39.36
C GLN A 471 -2.80 -1.31 39.56
N SER A 472 -3.48 -2.10 38.74
CA SER A 472 -4.75 -2.77 39.08
C SER A 472 -5.18 -3.63 37.91
N PHE A 473 -4.80 -4.91 37.89
CA PHE A 473 -5.62 -6.09 37.54
C PHE A 473 -4.74 -7.33 37.21
N ASN A 474 -4.81 -8.32 38.10
CA ASN A 474 -4.64 -9.77 37.93
C ASN A 474 -3.58 -10.32 36.94
N GLY A 475 -2.35 -10.53 37.45
CA GLY A 475 -1.71 -11.85 37.64
C GLY A 475 -1.49 -12.84 36.47
N VAL A 476 -2.05 -12.67 35.28
CA VAL A 476 -2.00 -13.70 34.21
C VAL A 476 -1.35 -13.19 32.91
N THR A 477 -1.29 -11.88 32.68
CA THR A 477 -0.65 -11.29 31.48
C THR A 477 0.87 -11.05 31.63
N LEU A 478 1.40 -11.08 32.87
CA LEU A 478 2.83 -10.92 33.15
C LEU A 478 3.69 -12.12 32.74
N GLN A 479 3.11 -13.32 32.56
CA GLN A 479 3.87 -14.52 32.21
C GLN A 479 4.19 -14.70 30.72
N ARG A 480 3.75 -13.81 29.82
CA ARG A 480 4.08 -13.91 28.37
C ARG A 480 4.75 -12.71 27.73
N GLN A 481 4.95 -11.59 28.45
CA GLN A 481 5.57 -10.39 27.86
C GLN A 481 6.91 -9.99 28.49
N VAL A 482 7.31 -10.58 29.61
CA VAL A 482 8.60 -10.28 30.28
C VAL A 482 9.76 -11.15 29.76
N GLY A 483 9.49 -12.16 28.93
CA GLY A 483 10.51 -13.06 28.36
C GLY A 483 11.28 -12.52 27.14
N THR A 484 10.97 -11.33 26.63
CA THR A 484 11.59 -10.81 25.39
C THR A 484 11.97 -9.33 25.52
N LEU A 485 12.83 -8.99 26.48
CA LEU A 485 13.69 -7.81 26.37
C LEU A 485 14.94 -8.18 25.55
N PRO A 486 15.39 -7.33 24.62
CA PRO A 486 16.54 -7.63 23.77
C PRO A 486 17.84 -7.68 24.59
N ARG A 487 18.70 -8.66 24.26
CA ARG A 487 20.14 -8.51 24.40
C ARG A 487 20.67 -7.64 23.27
#